data_AF-A0A2M9A3G5-F1
#
_entry.id   AF-A0A2M9A3G5-F1
#
_cell.length_a   1.000
_cell.length_b   1.000
_cell.length_c   1.000
_cell.angle_alpha   90.00
_cell.angle_beta   90.00
_cell.angle_gamma   90.00
#
_symmetry.space_group_name_H-M   'P 1'
#
loop_
_entity.id
_entity.type
_entity.pdbx_description
1 polymer ?
#
loop_
_entity_poly.entity_id
_entity_poly.type
_entity_poly.pdbx_seq_one_letter_code
_entity_poly.pdbx_strand_id
1 'polypeptide(L)'
;MLFSTSHTDCHVILLALLLLSTNALAWPWSSDKKKNLEEQARIQDSLKREELKNLQREVDALTRIRLQKADSLEKLEAEHWRKRYAESELSEEHQVATRELDGRYSKLSTDLGRVNEEVLASKELTSDAEEKALSDENAYDALRMQIKLSIDKTLGDVTGDYPLGMNDRLLRLKEAENAVEGKNPNALSAARIFLGDQLLRHEMTYSQSFENTISQIGSRPDVKVNRLRLGTVFLGEVALDNQNVQALIRSGALQGKVFEWNSNLPQEMASQIQKAVSEAGNSSVEVAVPIDVLQNKAVKNSITDTQELSLVEQAKAFFKKGGIVMYPLMLVAIFALLLSLERFIVLTLRGRIRKQMMNRFIVYLENSQFEEAAELCLKENTSLSMVLFAVVNKARENREAAEKALQEALLREQPKLDRRMGLLAAMGTIAPLLGLLGTVTGIITLFNVITEVGTNDARVLAGGISEALVTTETGLIIAIPVMILHGLLSEKIEKVTSEMYVRSTSLLNQLFEK
;
A
#
# COMPACT_ATOMS: atom_id res chain seq x y z
N MET A 1 19.00 109.38 16.14
CA MET A 1 17.68 110.04 16.04
C MET A 1 17.01 109.86 17.38
N LEU A 2 16.52 110.85 18.10
CA LEU A 2 16.54 112.31 18.02
C LEU A 2 15.66 112.73 19.23
N PHE A 3 15.93 113.92 19.81
CA PHE A 3 15.07 114.65 20.75
C PHE A 3 15.04 114.13 22.22
N SER A 4 15.64 114.77 23.23
CA SER A 4 15.77 116.22 23.50
C SER A 4 14.39 116.88 23.41
N THR A 5 13.81 117.53 24.40
CA THR A 5 14.29 118.54 25.33
C THR A 5 13.02 119.01 26.04
N SER A 6 13.17 119.42 27.30
CA SER A 6 12.86 120.77 27.79
C SER A 6 11.40 121.20 27.72
N HIS A 7 10.88 121.68 28.84
CA HIS A 7 10.62 123.11 29.10
C HIS A 7 9.14 123.09 29.58
N THR A 8 8.68 123.89 30.52
CA THR A 8 9.06 125.24 30.88
C THR A 8 8.19 125.64 32.09
N ASP A 9 8.63 126.70 32.73
CA ASP A 9 7.84 127.69 33.46
C ASP A 9 7.43 127.37 34.91
N CYS A 10 8.09 127.97 35.91
CA CYS A 10 8.24 129.41 36.19
C CYS A 10 6.99 129.97 36.86
N HIS A 11 7.22 130.91 37.79
CA HIS A 11 6.26 131.67 38.59
C HIS A 11 5.77 130.93 39.86
N VAL A 12 5.85 131.48 41.07
CA VAL A 12 5.89 132.90 41.44
C VAL A 12 6.14 132.99 42.96
N ILE A 13 7.08 133.86 43.35
CA ILE A 13 6.91 134.89 44.40
C ILE A 13 6.89 134.41 45.87
N LEU A 14 7.44 135.07 46.88
CA LEU A 14 8.23 136.29 47.11
C LEU A 14 8.12 136.38 48.66
N LEU A 15 9.21 136.40 49.41
CA LEU A 15 9.87 137.63 49.85
C LEU A 15 8.97 138.52 50.71
N ALA A 16 9.60 139.05 51.76
CA ALA A 16 9.30 140.35 52.36
C ALA A 16 8.29 140.31 53.54
N LEU A 17 8.43 141.07 54.62
CA LEU A 17 9.37 142.12 55.02
C LEU A 17 9.46 142.04 56.56
N LEU A 18 10.63 142.10 57.18
CA LEU A 18 11.43 143.32 57.40
C LEU A 18 10.81 144.27 58.43
N LEU A 19 11.72 144.71 59.32
CA LEU A 19 11.76 145.99 60.03
C LEU A 19 11.16 145.94 61.44
N LEU A 20 12.06 146.03 62.44
CA LEU A 20 12.39 147.29 63.15
C LEU A 20 11.44 147.41 64.35
N SER A 21 11.83 147.85 65.54
CA SER A 21 12.85 148.80 65.90
C SER A 21 12.88 148.87 67.43
N THR A 22 14.10 148.98 68.00
CA THR A 22 14.49 150.01 68.98
C THR A 22 13.49 150.33 70.11
N ASN A 23 13.81 150.05 71.36
CA ASN A 23 14.63 150.89 72.24
C ASN A 23 13.80 151.54 73.34
N ALA A 24 14.40 151.46 74.52
CA ALA A 24 14.65 152.58 75.42
C ALA A 24 13.49 153.12 76.28
N LEU A 25 13.77 152.99 77.58
CA LEU A 25 13.81 154.04 78.58
C LEU A 25 12.52 154.75 79.00
N ALA A 26 12.44 154.77 80.33
CA ALA A 26 12.02 155.87 81.20
C ALA A 26 10.51 156.12 81.31
N TRP A 27 10.00 155.77 82.51
CA TRP A 27 9.31 156.64 83.49
C TRP A 27 8.55 157.90 83.01
N PRO A 28 7.62 158.49 83.80
CA PRO A 28 7.12 158.10 85.13
C PRO A 28 5.56 158.09 85.24
N TRP A 29 5.05 157.89 86.47
CA TRP A 29 3.73 158.24 87.08
C TRP A 29 2.40 158.20 86.29
N SER A 30 1.40 157.49 86.85
CA SER A 30 0.24 158.12 87.51
C SER A 30 -0.65 157.09 88.21
N SER A 31 -1.19 157.47 89.36
CA SER A 31 -2.03 156.65 90.23
C SER A 31 -3.50 156.62 89.79
N ASP A 32 -4.19 155.55 90.21
CA ASP A 32 -5.65 155.38 90.30
C ASP A 32 -6.46 155.12 89.02
N LYS A 33 -6.46 153.86 88.57
CA LYS A 33 -7.61 153.20 87.91
C LYS A 33 -7.47 151.67 87.96
N LYS A 34 -7.76 151.03 89.10
CA LYS A 34 -7.52 149.58 89.29
C LYS A 34 -8.71 148.76 89.81
N LYS A 35 -9.97 149.11 89.51
CA LYS A 35 -11.12 148.31 89.98
C LYS A 35 -12.23 147.94 88.96
N ASN A 36 -12.16 148.35 87.69
CA ASN A 36 -13.26 148.10 86.72
C ASN A 36 -12.90 147.30 85.44
N LEU A 37 -11.69 146.72 85.34
CA LEU A 37 -11.23 145.99 84.14
C LEU A 37 -11.12 144.46 84.30
N GLU A 38 -11.32 143.91 85.51
CA GLU A 38 -11.17 142.47 85.77
C GLU A 38 -12.43 141.64 85.45
N GLU A 39 -13.60 142.26 85.34
CA GLU A 39 -14.88 141.53 85.19
C GLU A 39 -15.22 141.21 83.72
N GLN A 40 -14.79 142.04 82.76
CA GLN A 40 -15.04 141.83 81.32
C GLN A 40 -14.13 140.75 80.69
N ALA A 41 -12.96 140.48 81.26
CA ALA A 41 -12.02 139.48 80.75
C ALA A 41 -12.46 138.02 80.99
N ARG A 42 -13.28 137.75 82.02
CA ARG A 42 -13.72 136.37 82.36
C ARG A 42 -14.77 135.82 81.41
N ILE A 43 -15.63 136.66 80.83
CA ILE A 43 -16.73 136.21 79.96
C ILE A 43 -16.18 135.78 78.58
N GLN A 44 -15.25 136.55 78.00
CA GLN A 44 -14.70 136.26 76.67
C GLN A 44 -13.85 134.97 76.63
N ASP A 45 -13.23 134.62 77.76
CA ASP A 45 -12.40 133.41 77.89
C ASP A 45 -13.26 132.13 78.02
N SER A 46 -14.52 132.25 78.46
CA SER A 46 -15.45 131.11 78.54
C SER A 46 -15.96 130.66 77.16
N LEU A 47 -16.33 131.60 76.30
CA LEU A 47 -16.85 131.33 74.94
C LEU A 47 -15.81 130.65 74.03
N LYS A 48 -14.55 131.11 74.07
CA LYS A 48 -13.46 130.50 73.29
C LYS A 48 -13.17 129.06 73.71
N ARG A 49 -13.35 128.73 75.00
CA ARG A 49 -13.19 127.34 75.49
C ARG A 49 -14.32 126.43 75.02
N GLU A 50 -15.51 126.97 74.77
CA GLU A 50 -16.67 126.23 74.26
C GLU A 50 -16.50 125.88 72.76
N GLU A 51 -16.09 126.84 71.92
CA GLU A 51 -15.81 126.61 70.50
C GLU A 51 -14.67 125.61 70.28
N LEU A 52 -13.60 125.70 71.08
CA LEU A 52 -12.46 124.81 70.97
C LEU A 52 -12.85 123.36 71.32
N LYS A 53 -13.74 123.17 72.32
CA LYS A 53 -14.34 121.87 72.62
C LYS A 53 -15.20 121.34 71.47
N ASN A 54 -15.91 122.20 70.75
CA ASN A 54 -16.80 121.78 69.68
C ASN A 54 -16.03 121.36 68.41
N LEU A 55 -15.01 122.14 68.02
CA LEU A 55 -14.10 121.74 66.93
C LEU A 55 -13.39 120.43 67.25
N GLN A 56 -12.98 120.23 68.51
CA GLN A 56 -12.29 119.00 68.90
C GLN A 56 -13.21 117.78 68.79
N ARG A 57 -14.50 117.91 69.13
CA ARG A 57 -15.49 116.84 68.90
C ARG A 57 -15.70 116.54 67.42
N GLU A 58 -15.68 117.56 66.55
CA GLU A 58 -15.87 117.39 65.11
C GLU A 58 -14.65 116.71 64.45
N VAL A 59 -13.44 117.10 64.85
CA VAL A 59 -12.20 116.41 64.46
C VAL A 59 -12.22 114.96 64.93
N ASP A 60 -12.65 114.69 66.16
CA ASP A 60 -12.79 113.33 66.71
C ASP A 60 -13.89 112.52 66.01
N ALA A 61 -14.92 113.17 65.44
CA ALA A 61 -15.97 112.51 64.66
C ALA A 61 -15.46 112.15 63.25
N LEU A 62 -14.76 113.07 62.59
CA LEU A 62 -14.20 112.84 61.25
C LEU A 62 -13.06 111.81 61.27
N THR A 63 -12.21 111.81 62.30
CA THR A 63 -11.21 110.76 62.47
C THR A 63 -11.84 109.40 62.68
N ARG A 64 -12.93 109.30 63.46
CA ARG A 64 -13.71 108.06 63.60
C ARG A 64 -14.29 107.56 62.28
N ILE A 65 -14.89 108.44 61.47
CA ILE A 65 -15.44 108.07 60.16
C ILE A 65 -14.33 107.62 59.20
N ARG A 66 -13.20 108.33 59.20
CA ARG A 66 -12.04 107.95 58.38
C ARG A 66 -11.51 106.56 58.78
N LEU A 67 -11.42 106.27 60.08
CA LEU A 67 -11.05 104.95 60.57
C LEU A 67 -12.07 103.88 60.15
N GLN A 68 -13.38 104.13 60.33
CA GLN A 68 -14.42 103.19 59.93
C GLN A 68 -14.40 102.88 58.43
N LYS A 69 -14.14 103.89 57.61
CA LYS A 69 -14.08 103.70 56.16
C LYS A 69 -12.81 102.96 55.73
N ALA A 70 -11.67 103.25 56.35
CA ALA A 70 -10.44 102.49 56.16
C ALA A 70 -10.66 101.02 56.53
N ASP A 71 -11.22 100.73 57.71
CA ASP A 71 -11.59 99.38 58.14
C ASP A 71 -12.54 98.68 57.15
N SER A 72 -13.52 99.41 56.59
CA SER A 72 -14.48 98.82 55.64
C SER A 72 -13.84 98.46 54.30
N LEU A 73 -12.89 99.27 53.83
CA LEU A 73 -12.15 99.01 52.59
C LEU A 73 -11.17 97.86 52.78
N GLU A 74 -10.45 97.83 53.90
CA GLU A 74 -9.59 96.69 54.24
C GLU A 74 -10.38 95.38 54.32
N LYS A 75 -11.61 95.41 54.87
CA LYS A 75 -12.50 94.23 54.88
C LYS A 75 -12.92 93.79 53.47
N LEU A 76 -13.31 94.72 52.60
CA LEU A 76 -13.71 94.39 51.22
C LEU A 76 -12.54 93.88 50.38
N GLU A 77 -11.37 94.48 50.50
CA GLU A 77 -10.15 93.99 49.85
C GLU A 77 -9.79 92.60 50.37
N ALA A 78 -9.84 92.39 51.70
CA ALA A 78 -9.62 91.07 52.29
C ALA A 78 -10.62 90.02 51.77
N GLU A 79 -11.90 90.36 51.61
CA GLU A 79 -12.91 89.45 51.02
C GLU A 79 -12.65 89.13 49.55
N HIS A 80 -12.29 90.14 48.74
CA HIS A 80 -11.95 89.94 47.33
C HIS A 80 -10.72 89.03 47.18
N TRP A 81 -9.66 89.29 47.95
CA TRP A 81 -8.48 88.43 47.97
C TRP A 81 -8.84 87.01 48.44
N ARG A 82 -9.66 86.84 49.49
CA ARG A 82 -10.12 85.52 49.95
C ARG A 82 -10.83 84.71 48.85
N LYS A 83 -11.74 85.32 48.08
CA LYS A 83 -12.43 84.62 46.98
C LYS A 83 -11.46 84.17 45.89
N ARG A 84 -10.50 85.02 45.53
CA ARG A 84 -9.50 84.69 44.51
C ARG A 84 -8.54 83.61 44.98
N TYR A 85 -8.16 83.63 46.26
CA TYR A 85 -7.41 82.53 46.88
C TYR A 85 -8.21 81.23 46.83
N ALA A 86 -9.50 81.24 47.15
CA ALA A 86 -10.35 80.05 47.11
C ALA A 86 -10.53 79.48 45.67
N GLU A 87 -10.68 80.32 44.65
CA GLU A 87 -10.74 79.86 43.24
C GLU A 87 -9.40 79.32 42.75
N SER A 88 -8.28 79.95 43.14
CA SER A 88 -6.93 79.47 42.83
C SER A 88 -6.67 78.13 43.50
N GLU A 89 -7.06 77.98 44.76
CA GLU A 89 -6.95 76.74 45.54
C GLU A 89 -7.78 75.62 44.88
N LEU A 90 -9.03 75.89 44.49
CA LEU A 90 -9.86 74.92 43.76
C LEU A 90 -9.26 74.52 42.40
N SER A 91 -8.70 75.48 41.65
CA SER A 91 -8.05 75.19 40.36
C SER A 91 -6.77 74.37 40.53
N GLU A 92 -5.97 74.68 41.55
CA GLU A 92 -4.80 73.88 41.93
C GLU A 92 -5.23 72.46 42.32
N GLU A 93 -6.28 72.29 43.13
CA GLU A 93 -6.83 70.97 43.47
C GLU A 93 -7.26 70.18 42.22
N HIS A 94 -7.96 70.80 41.26
CA HIS A 94 -8.36 70.13 40.03
C HIS A 94 -7.16 69.75 39.14
N GLN A 95 -6.16 70.62 39.05
CA GLN A 95 -4.93 70.30 38.32
C GLN A 95 -4.16 69.15 38.97
N VAL A 96 -4.10 69.13 40.31
CA VAL A 96 -3.49 68.02 41.07
C VAL A 96 -4.27 66.73 40.84
N ALA A 97 -5.60 66.75 40.95
CA ALA A 97 -6.45 65.58 40.72
C ALA A 97 -6.34 65.05 39.27
N THR A 98 -6.26 65.94 38.29
CA THR A 98 -6.09 65.56 36.87
C THR A 98 -4.71 64.96 36.62
N ARG A 99 -3.64 65.58 37.15
CA ARG A 99 -2.28 65.02 37.07
C ARG A 99 -2.19 63.66 37.77
N GLU A 100 -2.88 63.49 38.89
CA GLU A 100 -2.96 62.20 39.58
C GLU A 100 -3.68 61.14 38.74
N LEU A 101 -4.82 61.50 38.12
CA LEU A 101 -5.57 60.62 37.21
C LEU A 101 -4.75 60.25 35.98
N ASP A 102 -4.09 61.20 35.33
CA ASP A 102 -3.19 60.95 34.19
C ASP A 102 -2.02 60.04 34.60
N GLY A 103 -1.46 60.26 35.78
CA GLY A 103 -0.43 59.40 36.36
C GLY A 103 -0.94 57.97 36.61
N ARG A 104 -2.17 57.80 37.11
CA ARG A 104 -2.81 56.49 37.30
C ARG A 104 -3.12 55.82 35.96
N TYR A 105 -3.64 56.56 34.98
CA TYR A 105 -3.95 56.06 33.64
C TYR A 105 -2.69 55.60 32.91
N SER A 106 -1.62 56.41 32.95
CA SER A 106 -0.33 56.06 32.36
C SER A 106 0.23 54.78 32.97
N LYS A 107 0.22 54.66 34.31
CA LYS A 107 0.64 53.42 35.00
C LYS A 107 -0.20 52.22 34.57
N LEU A 108 -1.53 52.35 34.58
CA LEU A 108 -2.43 51.26 34.19
C LEU A 108 -2.24 50.84 32.73
N SER A 109 -2.01 51.80 31.83
CA SER A 109 -1.73 51.52 30.42
C SER A 109 -0.40 50.78 30.24
N THR A 110 0.64 51.15 30.98
CA THR A 110 1.93 50.44 30.95
C THR A 110 1.79 49.03 31.52
N ASP A 111 1.09 48.88 32.64
CA ASP A 111 0.83 47.57 33.25
C ASP A 111 0.00 46.68 32.33
N LEU A 112 -1.02 47.23 31.65
CA LEU A 112 -1.82 46.50 30.67
C LEU A 112 -0.97 46.07 29.46
N GLY A 113 -0.06 46.93 28.99
CA GLY A 113 0.90 46.59 27.93
C GLY A 113 1.80 45.43 28.35
N ARG A 114 2.38 45.50 29.55
CA ARG A 114 3.22 44.44 30.11
C ARG A 114 2.46 43.12 30.26
N VAL A 115 1.26 43.15 30.85
CA VAL A 115 0.43 41.95 31.02
C VAL A 115 0.02 41.35 29.68
N ASN A 116 -0.30 42.17 28.68
CA ASN A 116 -0.62 41.67 27.35
C ASN A 116 0.58 41.00 26.67
N GLU A 117 1.78 41.55 26.83
CA GLU A 117 3.02 40.93 26.36
C GLU A 117 3.30 39.61 27.07
N GLU A 118 3.13 39.56 28.41
CA GLU A 118 3.24 38.32 29.20
C GLU A 118 2.23 37.25 28.76
N VAL A 119 0.97 37.64 28.51
CA VAL A 119 -0.08 36.74 28.03
C VAL A 119 0.26 36.21 26.63
N LEU A 120 0.70 37.06 25.71
CA LEU A 120 1.10 36.63 24.36
C LEU A 120 2.29 35.67 24.42
N ALA A 121 3.32 35.98 25.20
CA ALA A 121 4.47 35.10 25.38
C ALA A 121 4.06 33.74 26.00
N SER A 122 3.17 33.75 26.99
CA SER A 122 2.66 32.50 27.57
C SER A 122 1.87 31.65 26.57
N LYS A 123 1.08 32.31 25.70
CA LYS A 123 0.28 31.65 24.67
C LYS A 123 1.17 31.00 23.60
N GLU A 124 2.23 31.69 23.18
CA GLU A 124 3.21 31.15 22.24
C GLU A 124 3.90 29.92 22.83
N LEU A 125 4.38 29.99 24.07
CA LEU A 125 4.97 28.83 24.77
C LEU A 125 4.01 27.64 24.87
N THR A 126 2.73 27.88 25.14
CA THR A 126 1.73 26.79 25.17
C THR A 126 1.47 26.22 23.78
N SER A 127 1.44 27.06 22.74
CA SER A 127 1.26 26.63 21.35
C SER A 127 2.43 25.75 20.90
N ASP A 128 3.66 26.17 21.19
CA ASP A 128 4.87 25.40 20.86
C ASP A 128 4.90 24.06 21.60
N ALA A 129 4.47 24.05 22.87
CA ALA A 129 4.37 22.82 23.66
C ALA A 129 3.29 21.88 23.11
N GLU A 130 2.14 22.40 22.68
CA GLU A 130 1.07 21.63 22.03
C GLU A 130 1.52 21.05 20.69
N GLU A 131 2.18 21.85 19.84
CA GLU A 131 2.72 21.38 18.55
C GLU A 131 3.76 20.28 18.76
N LYS A 132 4.64 20.44 19.75
CA LYS A 132 5.62 19.42 20.11
C LYS A 132 4.96 18.14 20.63
N ALA A 133 3.95 18.25 21.50
CA ALA A 133 3.22 17.10 22.03
C ALA A 133 2.51 16.33 20.90
N LEU A 134 1.88 17.04 19.96
CA LEU A 134 1.24 16.44 18.79
C LEU A 134 2.26 15.75 17.86
N SER A 135 3.42 16.37 17.66
CA SER A 135 4.52 15.76 16.89
C SER A 135 5.02 14.48 17.54
N ASP A 136 5.22 14.48 18.86
CA ASP A 136 5.63 13.31 19.62
C ASP A 136 4.56 12.20 19.56
N GLU A 137 3.26 12.52 19.68
CA GLU A 137 2.14 11.57 19.54
C GLU A 137 2.15 10.91 18.15
N ASN A 138 2.26 11.71 17.08
CA ASN A 138 2.37 11.19 15.71
C ASN A 138 3.59 10.27 15.53
N ALA A 139 4.73 10.61 16.14
CA ALA A 139 5.92 9.76 16.10
C ALA A 139 5.72 8.43 16.83
N TYR A 140 5.03 8.43 17.98
CA TYR A 140 4.66 7.22 18.70
C TYR A 140 3.71 6.33 17.90
N ASP A 141 2.71 6.91 17.24
CA ASP A 141 1.78 6.17 16.40
C ASP A 141 2.46 5.55 15.17
N ALA A 142 3.37 6.30 14.52
CA ALA A 142 4.18 5.79 13.42
C ALA A 142 5.05 4.59 13.87
N LEU A 143 5.71 4.70 15.03
CA LEU A 143 6.49 3.62 15.62
C LEU A 143 5.62 2.39 15.91
N ARG A 144 4.45 2.60 16.53
CA ARG A 144 3.49 1.54 16.83
C ARG A 144 3.06 0.80 15.56
N MET A 145 2.74 1.54 14.50
CA MET A 145 2.36 0.96 13.21
C MET A 145 3.49 0.12 12.61
N GLN A 146 4.74 0.61 12.65
CA GLN A 146 5.89 -0.15 12.15
C GLN A 146 6.14 -1.44 12.93
N ILE A 147 6.02 -1.39 14.27
CA ILE A 147 6.15 -2.58 15.12
C ILE A 147 5.06 -3.59 14.78
N LYS A 148 3.80 -3.13 14.65
CA LYS A 148 2.68 -3.98 14.26
C LYS A 148 2.95 -4.69 12.92
N LEU A 149 3.26 -3.93 11.88
CA LEU A 149 3.54 -4.47 10.55
C LEU A 149 4.68 -5.51 10.56
N SER A 150 5.70 -5.29 11.40
CA SER A 150 6.82 -6.21 11.55
C SER A 150 6.41 -7.51 12.25
N ILE A 151 5.57 -7.43 13.28
CA ILE A 151 5.00 -8.59 13.98
C ILE A 151 4.12 -9.39 13.03
N ASP A 152 3.15 -8.75 12.38
CA ASP A 152 2.18 -9.39 11.47
C ASP A 152 2.90 -10.12 10.32
N LYS A 153 3.89 -9.46 9.71
CA LYS A 153 4.72 -10.06 8.67
C LYS A 153 5.44 -11.30 9.18
N THR A 154 6.08 -11.19 10.34
CA THR A 154 6.82 -12.32 10.94
C THR A 154 5.88 -13.47 11.29
N LEU A 155 4.70 -13.19 11.84
CA LEU A 155 3.69 -14.18 12.20
C LEU A 155 3.19 -14.96 10.98
N GLY A 156 3.02 -14.28 9.84
CA GLY A 156 2.75 -14.95 8.56
C GLY A 156 3.90 -15.86 8.10
N ASP A 157 5.14 -15.37 8.20
CA ASP A 157 6.34 -16.06 7.73
C ASP A 157 6.77 -17.25 8.61
N VAL A 158 6.38 -17.29 9.90
CA VAL A 158 6.75 -18.36 10.86
C VAL A 158 6.36 -19.74 10.36
N THR A 159 5.26 -19.86 9.61
CA THR A 159 4.82 -21.15 9.04
C THR A 159 5.73 -21.70 7.95
N GLY A 160 6.49 -20.83 7.29
CA GLY A 160 7.47 -21.21 6.26
C GLY A 160 8.90 -21.33 6.77
N ASP A 161 9.12 -21.04 8.05
CA ASP A 161 10.41 -21.05 8.69
C ASP A 161 10.83 -22.45 9.15
N TYR A 162 12.12 -22.59 9.48
CA TYR A 162 12.68 -23.80 10.05
C TYR A 162 11.98 -24.14 11.38
N PRO A 163 11.46 -25.37 11.55
CA PRO A 163 10.51 -25.71 12.61
C PRO A 163 11.19 -25.98 13.97
N LEU A 164 11.98 -25.04 14.46
CA LEU A 164 12.57 -25.07 15.80
C LEU A 164 11.77 -24.21 16.76
N GLY A 165 11.25 -24.81 17.83
CA GLY A 165 10.50 -24.09 18.87
C GLY A 165 9.28 -23.34 18.33
N MET A 166 8.73 -23.76 17.17
CA MET A 166 7.76 -23.00 16.41
C MET A 166 6.51 -22.62 17.23
N ASN A 167 6.04 -23.53 18.09
CA ASN A 167 4.88 -23.28 18.95
C ASN A 167 5.14 -22.15 19.96
N ASP A 168 6.28 -22.19 20.64
CA ASP A 168 6.65 -21.18 21.64
C ASP A 168 6.86 -19.82 20.98
N ARG A 169 7.44 -19.81 19.78
CA ARG A 169 7.63 -18.59 18.98
C ARG A 169 6.31 -17.99 18.53
N LEU A 170 5.40 -18.82 18.02
CA LEU A 170 4.07 -18.39 17.60
C LEU A 170 3.28 -17.83 18.79
N LEU A 171 3.40 -18.44 19.97
CA LEU A 171 2.81 -17.93 21.20
C LEU A 171 3.38 -16.54 21.56
N ARG A 172 4.71 -16.37 21.59
CA ARG A 172 5.37 -15.08 21.89
C ARG A 172 5.01 -13.98 20.89
N LEU A 173 4.94 -14.30 19.60
CA LEU A 173 4.56 -13.33 18.57
C LEU A 173 3.09 -12.91 18.69
N LYS A 174 2.19 -13.85 19.02
CA LYS A 174 0.79 -13.51 19.35
C LYS A 174 0.68 -12.66 20.61
N GLU A 175 1.49 -12.94 21.64
CA GLU A 175 1.56 -12.08 22.83
C GLU A 175 2.02 -10.66 22.48
N ALA A 176 3.00 -10.51 21.57
CA ALA A 176 3.45 -9.22 21.08
C ALA A 176 2.36 -8.48 20.27
N GLU A 177 1.66 -9.19 19.39
CA GLU A 177 0.51 -8.66 18.63
C GLU A 177 -0.59 -8.13 19.57
N ASN A 178 -0.99 -8.94 20.55
CA ASN A 178 -1.98 -8.56 21.56
C ASN A 178 -1.54 -7.33 22.38
N ALA A 179 -0.25 -7.16 22.65
CA ALA A 179 0.27 -5.99 23.36
C ALA A 179 0.20 -4.68 22.53
N VAL A 180 0.17 -4.78 21.19
CA VAL A 180 -0.02 -3.62 20.29
C VAL A 180 -1.49 -3.32 20.02
N GLU A 181 -2.33 -4.34 19.95
CA GLU A 181 -3.76 -4.21 19.61
C GLU A 181 -4.70 -4.06 20.82
N GLY A 182 -4.21 -4.39 22.02
CA GLY A 182 -5.01 -4.35 23.24
C GLY A 182 -5.58 -2.97 23.60
N LYS A 183 -6.51 -2.97 24.57
CA LYS A 183 -7.25 -1.79 25.03
C LYS A 183 -6.35 -0.63 25.50
N ASN A 184 -5.17 -0.95 26.03
CA ASN A 184 -4.10 -0.01 26.35
C ASN A 184 -2.85 -0.44 25.56
N PRO A 185 -2.63 0.09 24.34
CA PRO A 185 -1.55 -0.36 23.49
C PRO A 185 -0.21 0.04 24.09
N ASN A 186 0.70 -0.94 24.23
CA ASN A 186 2.05 -0.69 24.73
C ASN A 186 3.07 -1.18 23.70
N ALA A 187 3.37 -0.29 22.75
CA ALA A 187 4.28 -0.54 21.64
C ALA A 187 5.69 -0.95 22.13
N LEU A 188 6.17 -0.38 23.24
CA LEU A 188 7.49 -0.71 23.78
C LEU A 188 7.55 -2.14 24.33
N SER A 189 6.50 -2.57 25.04
CA SER A 189 6.41 -3.94 25.54
C SER A 189 6.33 -4.96 24.39
N ALA A 190 5.55 -4.66 23.36
CA ALA A 190 5.45 -5.49 22.17
C ALA A 190 6.79 -5.58 21.42
N ALA A 191 7.48 -4.45 21.25
CA ALA A 191 8.81 -4.41 20.65
C ALA A 191 9.81 -5.26 21.44
N ARG A 192 9.77 -5.20 22.77
CA ARG A 192 10.65 -6.03 23.62
C ARG A 192 10.39 -7.52 23.42
N ILE A 193 9.12 -7.95 23.39
CA ILE A 193 8.76 -9.36 23.18
C ILE A 193 9.18 -9.79 21.77
N PHE A 194 8.86 -8.99 20.76
CA PHE A 194 9.22 -9.25 19.36
C PHE A 194 10.74 -9.37 19.16
N LEU A 195 11.52 -8.40 19.65
CA LEU A 195 12.98 -8.44 19.57
C LEU A 195 13.56 -9.61 20.37
N GLY A 196 12.92 -9.99 21.48
CA GLY A 196 13.28 -11.19 22.23
C GLY A 196 13.10 -12.48 21.42
N ASP A 197 12.02 -12.62 20.65
CA ASP A 197 11.85 -13.73 19.71
C ASP A 197 12.91 -13.71 18.61
N GLN A 198 13.18 -12.54 18.01
CA GLN A 198 14.19 -12.41 16.96
C GLN A 198 15.59 -12.79 17.45
N LEU A 199 15.95 -12.35 18.66
CA LEU A 199 17.22 -12.68 19.28
C LEU A 199 17.33 -14.18 19.56
N LEU A 200 16.27 -14.79 20.13
CA LEU A 200 16.26 -16.23 20.40
C LEU A 200 16.38 -17.03 19.10
N ARG A 201 15.67 -16.64 18.04
CA ARG A 201 15.82 -17.27 16.74
C ARG A 201 17.24 -17.13 16.20
N HIS A 202 17.83 -15.95 16.30
CA HIS A 202 19.21 -15.72 15.87
C HIS A 202 20.18 -16.60 16.67
N GLU A 203 20.03 -16.69 17.99
CA GLU A 203 20.82 -17.60 18.84
C GLU A 203 20.68 -19.06 18.40
N MET A 204 19.45 -19.49 18.11
CA MET A 204 19.17 -20.85 17.62
C MET A 204 19.86 -21.14 16.28
N THR A 205 20.02 -20.15 15.40
CA THR A 205 20.74 -20.28 14.12
C THR A 205 22.23 -20.57 14.30
N TYR A 206 22.87 -20.03 15.33
CA TYR A 206 24.31 -20.25 15.60
C TYR A 206 24.57 -21.39 16.58
N SER A 207 23.53 -21.89 17.25
CA SER A 207 23.64 -23.01 18.17
C SER A 207 23.70 -24.37 17.45
N GLN A 208 24.44 -25.29 18.03
CA GLN A 208 24.44 -26.71 17.65
C GLN A 208 23.96 -27.53 18.85
N SER A 209 23.21 -28.59 18.61
CA SER A 209 22.84 -29.53 19.68
C SER A 209 22.91 -30.97 19.22
N PHE A 210 23.27 -31.84 20.16
CA PHE A 210 23.25 -33.29 20.02
C PHE A 210 22.47 -33.86 21.19
N GLU A 211 21.37 -34.55 20.89
CA GLU A 211 20.40 -35.00 21.90
C GLU A 211 19.94 -36.43 21.61
N ASN A 212 19.77 -37.22 22.67
CA ASN A 212 19.13 -38.54 22.58
C ASN A 212 17.65 -38.38 22.88
N THR A 213 16.81 -38.61 21.88
CA THR A 213 15.36 -38.37 21.97
C THR A 213 14.56 -39.53 21.40
N ILE A 214 13.25 -39.47 21.58
CA ILE A 214 12.31 -40.44 21.00
C ILE A 214 11.62 -39.75 19.84
N SER A 215 11.65 -40.37 18.67
CA SER A 215 11.12 -39.82 17.44
C SER A 215 10.44 -40.90 16.61
N GLN A 216 9.58 -40.48 15.68
CA GLN A 216 8.97 -41.37 14.69
C GLN A 216 9.89 -41.44 13.47
N ILE A 217 10.29 -42.65 13.05
CA ILE A 217 11.06 -42.87 11.82
C ILE A 217 10.18 -43.59 10.79
N GLY A 218 9.82 -42.88 9.71
CA GLY A 218 8.88 -43.38 8.71
C GLY A 218 7.54 -43.79 9.35
N SER A 219 7.16 -45.07 9.21
CA SER A 219 5.93 -45.61 9.80
C SER A 219 6.11 -46.18 11.22
N ARG A 220 7.32 -46.13 11.79
CA ARG A 220 7.61 -46.69 13.13
C ARG A 220 7.54 -45.60 14.20
N PRO A 221 6.53 -45.61 15.10
CA PRO A 221 6.50 -44.70 16.25
C PRO A 221 7.51 -45.11 17.32
N ASP A 222 7.86 -44.16 18.19
CA ASP A 222 8.62 -44.34 19.43
C ASP A 222 10.01 -45.00 19.31
N VAL A 223 10.77 -44.62 18.29
CA VAL A 223 12.15 -45.10 18.12
C VAL A 223 13.12 -44.18 18.88
N LYS A 224 14.06 -44.76 19.63
CA LYS A 224 15.15 -44.00 20.25
C LYS A 224 16.16 -43.58 19.18
N VAL A 225 16.40 -42.29 19.07
CA VAL A 225 17.24 -41.69 18.04
C VAL A 225 18.29 -40.77 18.65
N ASN A 226 19.45 -40.72 17.99
CA ASN A 226 20.40 -39.64 18.19
C ASN A 226 20.04 -38.53 17.19
N ARG A 227 19.79 -37.33 17.70
CA ARG A 227 19.43 -36.14 16.91
C ARG A 227 20.60 -35.18 16.89
N LEU A 228 21.06 -34.84 15.70
CA LEU A 228 22.07 -33.80 15.46
C LEU A 228 21.40 -32.59 14.81
N ARG A 229 21.54 -31.43 15.44
CA ARG A 229 21.07 -30.14 14.91
C ARG A 229 22.25 -29.21 14.69
N LEU A 230 22.30 -28.61 13.51
CA LEU A 230 23.24 -27.54 13.17
C LEU A 230 22.43 -26.30 12.77
N GLY A 231 22.26 -25.39 13.73
CA GLY A 231 21.53 -24.14 13.53
C GLY A 231 20.11 -24.36 13.04
N THR A 232 19.69 -23.50 12.09
CA THR A 232 18.44 -23.60 11.33
C THR A 232 18.64 -24.20 9.94
N VAL A 233 19.74 -24.92 9.72
CA VAL A 233 20.12 -25.39 8.38
C VAL A 233 19.97 -26.89 8.25
N PHE A 234 20.32 -27.64 9.30
CA PHE A 234 20.33 -29.10 9.25
C PHE A 234 19.81 -29.73 10.55
N LEU A 235 19.00 -30.77 10.38
CA LEU A 235 18.51 -31.62 11.46
C LEU A 235 18.43 -33.04 10.94
N GLY A 236 19.24 -33.92 11.52
CA GLY A 236 19.34 -35.32 11.15
C GLY A 236 19.15 -36.23 12.36
N GLU A 237 18.53 -37.38 12.14
CA GLU A 237 18.29 -38.39 13.16
C GLU A 237 18.74 -39.76 12.68
N VAL A 238 19.34 -40.52 13.59
CA VAL A 238 19.74 -41.91 13.37
C VAL A 238 19.16 -42.80 14.46
N ALA A 239 18.45 -43.85 14.05
CA ALA A 239 17.92 -44.87 14.95
C ALA A 239 19.06 -45.66 15.61
N LEU A 240 18.96 -45.88 16.93
CA LEU A 240 19.92 -46.69 17.67
C LEU A 240 19.85 -48.20 17.32
N ASP A 241 18.66 -48.69 16.94
CA ASP A 241 18.43 -50.13 16.76
C ASP A 241 18.89 -50.67 15.40
N ASN A 242 18.54 -49.96 14.32
CA ASN A 242 18.66 -50.47 12.94
C ASN A 242 19.43 -49.53 11.99
N GLN A 243 20.04 -48.46 12.51
CA GLN A 243 20.75 -47.45 11.72
C GLN A 243 19.89 -46.75 10.63
N ASN A 244 18.56 -46.82 10.73
CA ASN A 244 17.68 -46.05 9.85
C ASN A 244 17.92 -44.55 10.06
N VAL A 245 18.04 -43.83 8.96
CA VAL A 245 18.36 -42.40 8.93
C VAL A 245 17.14 -41.62 8.48
N GLN A 246 16.92 -40.48 9.11
CA GLN A 246 16.02 -39.48 8.57
C GLN A 246 16.61 -38.08 8.71
N ALA A 247 16.23 -37.21 7.79
CA ALA A 247 16.61 -35.81 7.83
C ALA A 247 15.40 -34.93 7.61
N LEU A 248 15.41 -33.77 8.25
CA LEU A 248 14.41 -32.74 8.02
C LEU A 248 14.76 -32.01 6.73
N ILE A 249 13.94 -32.19 5.69
CA ILE A 249 14.14 -31.59 4.38
C ILE A 249 13.00 -30.62 4.10
N ARG A 250 13.31 -29.53 3.39
CA ARG A 250 12.30 -28.60 2.91
C ARG A 250 11.41 -29.30 1.87
N SER A 251 10.19 -29.66 2.25
CA SER A 251 9.21 -30.29 1.36
C SER A 251 8.54 -29.20 0.52
N GLY A 252 8.42 -29.41 -0.79
CA GLY A 252 7.55 -28.58 -1.62
C GLY A 252 6.15 -28.54 -1.01
N ALA A 253 5.57 -27.34 -0.92
CA ALA A 253 4.38 -26.97 -0.13
C ALA A 253 3.03 -27.63 -0.54
N LEU A 254 3.05 -28.88 -1.01
CA LEU A 254 1.87 -29.64 -1.43
C LEU A 254 0.85 -29.88 -0.29
N GLN A 255 1.20 -29.62 0.98
CA GLN A 255 0.35 -29.85 2.15
C GLN A 255 0.46 -28.77 3.24
N GLY A 256 0.92 -27.56 2.92
CA GLY A 256 1.07 -26.47 3.89
C GLY A 256 2.23 -26.63 4.90
N LYS A 257 2.89 -27.80 4.96
CA LYS A 257 4.14 -28.00 5.71
C LYS A 257 5.34 -27.71 4.81
N VAL A 258 6.19 -26.77 5.22
CA VAL A 258 7.40 -26.38 4.46
C VAL A 258 8.59 -27.30 4.75
N PHE A 259 8.63 -27.93 5.92
CA PHE A 259 9.65 -28.91 6.31
C PHE A 259 9.00 -30.24 6.69
N GLU A 260 9.61 -31.34 6.25
CA GLU A 260 9.10 -32.69 6.44
C GLU A 260 10.26 -33.64 6.74
N TRP A 261 10.02 -34.58 7.65
CA TRP A 261 10.96 -35.67 7.91
C TRP A 261 10.95 -36.64 6.74
N ASN A 262 12.10 -36.81 6.09
CA ASN A 262 12.26 -37.78 5.01
C ASN A 262 13.18 -38.91 5.47
N SER A 263 12.64 -40.13 5.48
CA SER A 263 13.37 -41.36 5.76
C SER A 263 13.85 -42.09 4.48
N ASN A 264 13.36 -41.68 3.31
CA ASN A 264 13.76 -42.24 2.01
C ASN A 264 14.80 -41.34 1.34
N LEU A 265 16.02 -41.38 1.88
CA LEU A 265 17.15 -40.59 1.41
C LEU A 265 18.01 -41.41 0.42
N PRO A 266 18.66 -40.77 -0.58
CA PRO A 266 19.65 -41.44 -1.42
C PRO A 266 20.70 -42.14 -0.56
N GLN A 267 21.15 -43.33 -0.98
CA GLN A 267 22.06 -44.17 -0.18
C GLN A 267 23.34 -43.44 0.24
N GLU A 268 23.89 -42.60 -0.64
CA GLU A 268 25.08 -41.79 -0.36
C GLU A 268 24.83 -40.78 0.78
N MET A 269 23.74 -40.01 0.68
CA MET A 269 23.34 -39.03 1.70
C MET A 269 22.99 -39.71 3.03
N ALA A 270 22.25 -40.82 3.01
CA ALA A 270 21.93 -41.59 4.19
C ALA A 270 23.21 -42.06 4.91
N SER A 271 24.19 -42.58 4.16
CA SER A 271 25.45 -43.05 4.74
C SER A 271 26.29 -41.92 5.38
N GLN A 272 26.29 -40.73 4.78
CA GLN A 272 27.01 -39.56 5.31
C GLN A 272 26.36 -39.04 6.59
N ILE A 273 25.03 -38.93 6.62
CA ILE A 273 24.29 -38.51 7.81
C ILE A 273 24.46 -39.56 8.93
N GLN A 274 24.43 -40.85 8.58
CA GLN A 274 24.64 -41.92 9.55
C GLN A 274 25.99 -41.79 10.24
N LYS A 275 27.08 -41.67 9.45
CA LYS A 275 28.42 -41.44 9.97
C LYS A 275 28.43 -40.19 10.84
N ALA A 276 27.88 -39.09 10.33
CA ALA A 276 27.89 -37.82 11.00
C ALA A 276 27.24 -37.81 12.39
N VAL A 277 26.04 -38.38 12.50
CA VAL A 277 25.32 -38.43 13.77
C VAL A 277 25.93 -39.46 14.73
N SER A 278 26.47 -40.58 14.22
CA SER A 278 27.12 -41.59 15.06
C SER A 278 28.46 -41.12 15.62
N GLU A 279 29.22 -40.35 14.83
CA GLU A 279 30.53 -39.82 15.20
C GLU A 279 30.41 -38.53 16.02
N ALA A 280 29.33 -37.76 15.88
CA ALA A 280 29.08 -36.57 16.70
C ALA A 280 29.01 -36.85 18.22
N GLY A 281 28.72 -38.09 18.62
CA GLY A 281 28.80 -38.51 20.03
C GLY A 281 30.23 -38.65 20.57
N ASN A 282 31.24 -38.72 19.69
CA ASN A 282 32.66 -38.89 20.03
C ASN A 282 33.42 -37.58 19.69
N SER A 283 33.89 -36.86 20.71
CA SER A 283 34.32 -35.46 20.66
C SER A 283 35.51 -35.06 19.76
N SER A 284 35.99 -35.90 18.84
CA SER A 284 37.31 -35.73 18.18
C SER A 284 37.33 -35.94 16.67
N VAL A 285 36.20 -35.96 15.97
CA VAL A 285 36.16 -36.26 14.52
C VAL A 285 35.58 -35.08 13.72
N GLU A 286 36.30 -34.65 12.69
CA GLU A 286 35.76 -33.76 11.65
C GLU A 286 34.76 -34.54 10.79
N VAL A 287 33.51 -34.10 10.82
CA VAL A 287 32.40 -34.81 10.20
C VAL A 287 31.90 -34.03 8.99
N ALA A 288 31.83 -34.67 7.83
CA ALA A 288 31.20 -34.11 6.63
C ALA A 288 29.67 -34.34 6.69
N VAL A 289 28.91 -33.24 6.74
CA VAL A 289 27.44 -33.27 6.72
C VAL A 289 26.95 -32.80 5.35
N PRO A 290 26.05 -33.55 4.68
CA PRO A 290 25.41 -33.07 3.46
C PRO A 290 24.40 -31.99 3.80
N ILE A 291 24.84 -30.72 3.74
CA ILE A 291 24.02 -29.55 4.07
C ILE A 291 23.59 -28.86 2.77
N ASP A 292 22.28 -28.68 2.59
CA ASP A 292 21.76 -27.72 1.62
C ASP A 292 21.65 -26.34 2.28
N VAL A 293 22.71 -25.54 2.12
CA VAL A 293 22.79 -24.17 2.70
C VAL A 293 21.77 -23.23 2.05
N LEU A 294 21.36 -23.52 0.81
CA LEU A 294 20.41 -22.68 0.08
C LEU A 294 18.95 -23.06 0.36
N GLN A 295 18.71 -24.23 0.97
CA GLN A 295 17.39 -24.80 1.24
C GLN A 295 16.45 -24.66 0.03
N ASN A 296 17.00 -24.88 -1.17
CA ASN A 296 16.32 -24.56 -2.42
C ASN A 296 15.40 -25.71 -2.81
N LYS A 297 14.20 -25.39 -3.31
CA LYS A 297 13.22 -26.39 -3.81
C LYS A 297 13.83 -27.30 -4.88
N ALA A 298 14.82 -26.82 -5.63
CA ALA A 298 15.55 -27.59 -6.64
C ALA A 298 16.22 -28.84 -6.06
N VAL A 299 16.60 -28.81 -4.78
CA VAL A 299 17.29 -29.92 -4.11
C VAL A 299 16.33 -31.09 -3.83
N LYS A 300 15.04 -30.84 -3.59
CA LYS A 300 14.05 -31.94 -3.53
C LYS A 300 13.94 -32.64 -4.89
N ASN A 301 13.91 -31.88 -5.99
CA ASN A 301 13.83 -32.48 -7.32
C ASN A 301 15.12 -33.28 -7.63
N SER A 302 16.31 -32.75 -7.33
CA SER A 302 17.55 -33.53 -7.54
C SER A 302 17.73 -34.73 -6.60
N ILE A 303 17.18 -34.68 -5.38
CA ILE A 303 17.20 -35.80 -4.42
C ILE A 303 16.14 -36.87 -4.78
N THR A 304 15.01 -36.46 -5.36
CA THR A 304 13.89 -37.38 -5.70
C THR A 304 13.98 -37.91 -7.15
N ASP A 305 14.62 -37.19 -8.08
CA ASP A 305 14.65 -37.51 -9.53
C ASP A 305 15.76 -38.49 -9.95
N THR A 306 16.36 -39.26 -9.04
CA THR A 306 17.34 -40.32 -9.43
C THR A 306 16.69 -41.64 -9.85
N GLN A 307 15.36 -41.70 -9.97
CA GLN A 307 14.70 -42.74 -10.76
C GLN A 307 14.18 -42.12 -12.05
N GLU A 308 14.88 -42.37 -13.16
CA GLU A 308 14.35 -42.14 -14.50
C GLU A 308 13.02 -42.89 -14.64
N LEU A 309 11.91 -42.19 -14.42
CA LEU A 309 10.57 -42.75 -14.55
C LEU A 309 10.44 -43.33 -15.95
N SER A 310 10.12 -44.62 -16.04
CA SER A 310 9.84 -45.29 -17.32
C SER A 310 8.74 -44.55 -18.07
N LEU A 311 8.76 -44.54 -19.41
CA LEU A 311 7.73 -43.90 -20.25
C LEU A 311 6.29 -44.27 -19.83
N VAL A 312 6.09 -45.47 -19.30
CA VAL A 312 4.80 -45.96 -18.79
C VAL A 312 4.39 -45.28 -17.48
N GLU A 313 5.35 -45.00 -16.60
CA GLU A 313 5.10 -44.31 -15.32
C GLU A 313 4.86 -42.82 -15.53
N GLN A 314 5.58 -42.20 -16.46
CA GLN A 314 5.31 -40.82 -16.89
C GLN A 314 3.89 -40.70 -17.49
N ALA A 315 3.49 -41.62 -18.37
CA ALA A 315 2.15 -41.65 -18.92
C ALA A 315 1.07 -41.87 -17.86
N LYS A 316 1.30 -42.75 -16.87
CA LYS A 316 0.38 -42.96 -15.73
C LYS A 316 0.24 -41.71 -14.86
N ALA A 317 1.35 -41.02 -14.59
CA ALA A 317 1.34 -39.77 -13.83
C ALA A 317 0.57 -38.66 -14.59
N PHE A 318 0.76 -38.58 -15.91
CA PHE A 318 0.03 -37.66 -16.78
C PHE A 318 -1.47 -37.96 -16.81
N PHE A 319 -1.84 -39.24 -16.89
CA PHE A 319 -3.23 -39.69 -16.87
C PHE A 319 -3.92 -39.39 -15.53
N LYS A 320 -3.19 -39.50 -14.42
CA LYS A 320 -3.72 -39.21 -13.08
C LYS A 320 -4.01 -37.70 -12.89
N LYS A 321 -3.24 -36.83 -13.55
CA LYS A 321 -3.49 -35.37 -13.58
C LYS A 321 -4.64 -34.99 -14.52
N GLY A 322 -4.88 -35.72 -15.60
CA GLY A 322 -5.94 -35.39 -16.58
C GLY A 322 -7.39 -35.62 -16.10
N GLY A 323 -7.59 -36.17 -14.90
CA GLY A 323 -8.92 -36.39 -14.33
C GLY A 323 -9.84 -37.31 -15.16
N ILE A 324 -11.15 -37.16 -14.97
CA ILE A 324 -12.16 -38.06 -15.57
C ILE A 324 -12.34 -37.88 -17.08
N VAL A 325 -12.00 -36.71 -17.61
CA VAL A 325 -12.14 -36.39 -19.05
C VAL A 325 -11.07 -37.11 -19.89
N MET A 326 -10.01 -37.62 -19.26
CA MET A 326 -8.97 -38.39 -19.94
C MET A 326 -9.48 -39.71 -20.53
N TYR A 327 -10.48 -40.35 -19.92
CA TYR A 327 -11.04 -41.62 -20.40
C TYR A 327 -11.71 -41.54 -21.79
N PRO A 328 -12.69 -40.63 -22.04
CA PRO A 328 -13.29 -40.49 -23.37
C PRO A 328 -12.27 -40.02 -24.41
N LEU A 329 -11.28 -39.23 -24.00
CA LEU A 329 -10.22 -38.70 -24.85
C LEU A 329 -9.29 -39.82 -25.35
N MET A 330 -8.94 -40.75 -24.46
CA MET A 330 -8.17 -41.95 -24.80
C MET A 330 -8.97 -42.93 -25.70
N LEU A 331 -10.29 -43.02 -25.49
CA LEU A 331 -11.18 -43.78 -26.37
C LEU A 331 -11.14 -43.20 -27.80
N VAL A 332 -11.29 -41.88 -27.96
CA VAL A 332 -11.18 -41.21 -29.27
C VAL A 332 -9.83 -41.49 -29.92
N ALA A 333 -8.73 -41.44 -29.17
CA ALA A 333 -7.40 -41.74 -29.70
C ALA A 333 -7.29 -43.18 -30.25
N ILE A 334 -7.74 -44.17 -29.49
CA ILE A 334 -7.71 -45.58 -29.92
C ILE A 334 -8.59 -45.78 -31.15
N PHE A 335 -9.82 -45.26 -31.16
CA PHE A 335 -10.72 -45.40 -32.30
C PHE A 335 -10.16 -44.70 -33.55
N ALA A 336 -9.62 -43.50 -33.43
CA ALA A 336 -9.03 -42.78 -34.55
C ALA A 336 -7.82 -43.53 -35.12
N LEU A 337 -6.96 -44.09 -34.26
CA LEU A 337 -5.80 -44.86 -34.69
C LEU A 337 -6.22 -46.18 -35.39
N LEU A 338 -7.18 -46.90 -34.83
CA LEU A 338 -7.72 -48.13 -35.45
C LEU A 338 -8.33 -47.85 -36.82
N LEU A 339 -9.15 -46.81 -36.94
CA LEU A 339 -9.76 -46.41 -38.21
C LEU A 339 -8.69 -45.97 -39.22
N SER A 340 -7.70 -45.20 -38.78
CA SER A 340 -6.61 -44.77 -39.66
C SER A 340 -5.81 -45.96 -40.19
N LEU A 341 -5.45 -46.91 -39.32
CA LEU A 341 -4.71 -48.11 -39.71
C LEU A 341 -5.50 -49.01 -40.67
N GLU A 342 -6.77 -49.26 -40.35
CA GLU A 342 -7.67 -50.02 -41.21
C GLU A 342 -7.77 -49.38 -42.60
N ARG A 343 -7.95 -48.05 -42.66
CA ARG A 343 -8.06 -47.30 -43.92
C ARG A 343 -6.76 -47.33 -44.70
N PHE A 344 -5.62 -47.15 -44.03
CA PHE A 344 -4.31 -47.23 -44.66
C PHE A 344 -4.09 -48.59 -45.34
N ILE A 345 -4.47 -49.69 -44.68
CA ILE A 345 -4.37 -51.04 -45.24
C ILE A 345 -5.33 -51.21 -46.42
N VAL A 346 -6.62 -50.85 -46.26
CA VAL A 346 -7.64 -51.01 -47.30
C VAL A 346 -7.30 -50.20 -48.56
N LEU A 347 -6.88 -48.95 -48.42
CA LEU A 347 -6.46 -48.08 -49.53
C LEU A 347 -5.20 -48.61 -50.23
N THR A 348 -4.25 -49.16 -49.46
CA THR A 348 -3.03 -49.73 -50.02
C THR A 348 -3.29 -51.04 -50.77
N LEU A 349 -4.30 -51.82 -50.38
CA LEU A 349 -4.69 -53.05 -51.07
C LEU A 349 -5.60 -52.78 -52.28
N ARG A 350 -6.67 -52.00 -52.11
CA ARG A 350 -7.68 -51.74 -53.15
C ARG A 350 -7.30 -50.67 -54.16
N GLY A 351 -6.50 -49.69 -53.73
CA GLY A 351 -5.99 -48.61 -54.58
C GLY A 351 -4.71 -48.97 -55.34
N ARG A 352 -4.25 -50.22 -55.25
CA ARG A 352 -3.03 -50.67 -55.94
C ARG A 352 -3.31 -50.90 -57.43
N ILE A 353 -2.75 -50.08 -58.29
CA ILE A 353 -2.74 -50.32 -59.73
C ILE A 353 -1.52 -51.18 -60.09
N ARG A 354 -1.74 -52.48 -60.31
CA ARG A 354 -0.69 -53.37 -60.84
C ARG A 354 -0.52 -53.11 -62.34
N LYS A 355 0.59 -52.49 -62.73
CA LYS A 355 0.95 -52.31 -64.16
C LYS A 355 0.90 -53.63 -64.95
N GLN A 356 1.32 -54.74 -64.32
CA GLN A 356 1.27 -56.08 -64.92
C GLN A 356 -0.16 -56.55 -65.23
N MET A 357 -1.13 -56.24 -64.36
CA MET A 357 -2.54 -56.55 -64.58
C MET A 357 -3.05 -55.75 -65.78
N MET A 358 -2.76 -54.45 -65.81
CA MET A 358 -3.18 -53.57 -66.90
C MET A 358 -2.63 -54.01 -68.26
N ASN A 359 -1.35 -54.38 -68.33
CA ASN A 359 -0.76 -54.86 -69.59
C ASN A 359 -1.42 -56.15 -70.07
N ARG A 360 -1.70 -57.11 -69.17
CA ARG A 360 -2.41 -58.34 -69.54
C ARG A 360 -3.84 -58.05 -69.99
N PHE A 361 -4.50 -57.13 -69.31
CA PHE A 361 -5.86 -56.70 -69.65
C PHE A 361 -5.94 -56.07 -71.05
N ILE A 362 -5.00 -55.19 -71.39
CA ILE A 362 -4.90 -54.59 -72.74
C ILE A 362 -4.65 -55.67 -73.81
N VAL A 363 -3.79 -56.65 -73.55
CA VAL A 363 -3.54 -57.76 -74.49
C VAL A 363 -4.81 -58.60 -74.75
N TYR A 364 -5.60 -58.89 -73.71
CA TYR A 364 -6.88 -59.59 -73.90
C TYR A 364 -7.89 -58.76 -74.70
N LEU A 365 -7.92 -57.43 -74.49
CA LEU A 365 -8.76 -56.52 -75.27
C LEU A 365 -8.35 -56.46 -76.75
N GLU A 366 -7.06 -56.39 -77.05
CA GLU A 366 -6.54 -56.38 -78.43
C GLU A 366 -6.89 -57.67 -79.19
N ASN A 367 -6.90 -58.81 -78.50
CA ASN A 367 -7.26 -60.12 -79.06
C ASN A 367 -8.79 -60.37 -79.11
N SER A 368 -9.62 -59.38 -78.79
CA SER A 368 -11.10 -59.49 -78.72
C SER A 368 -11.61 -60.53 -77.70
N GLN A 369 -10.80 -60.84 -76.69
CA GLN A 369 -11.03 -61.83 -75.65
C GLN A 369 -11.72 -61.20 -74.42
N PHE A 370 -12.98 -60.79 -74.60
CA PHE A 370 -13.72 -60.04 -73.58
C PHE A 370 -14.10 -60.88 -72.34
N GLU A 371 -14.36 -62.19 -72.47
CA GLU A 371 -14.62 -63.07 -71.33
C GLU A 371 -13.38 -63.20 -70.44
N GLU A 372 -12.20 -63.46 -71.01
CA GLU A 372 -10.96 -63.60 -70.22
C GLU A 372 -10.54 -62.29 -69.57
N ALA A 373 -10.78 -61.14 -70.23
CA ALA A 373 -10.54 -59.82 -69.67
C ALA A 373 -11.44 -59.55 -68.44
N ALA A 374 -12.72 -59.93 -68.50
CA ALA A 374 -13.65 -59.80 -67.40
C ALA A 374 -13.27 -60.70 -66.20
N GLU A 375 -12.84 -61.93 -66.47
CA GLU A 375 -12.39 -62.87 -65.43
C GLU A 375 -11.12 -62.36 -64.70
N LEU A 376 -10.16 -61.78 -65.43
CA LEU A 376 -8.96 -61.17 -64.85
C LEU A 376 -9.32 -60.03 -63.88
N CYS A 377 -10.30 -59.20 -64.23
CA CYS A 377 -10.77 -58.11 -63.38
C CYS A 377 -11.42 -58.61 -62.08
N LEU A 378 -12.23 -59.67 -62.16
CA LEU A 378 -12.84 -60.29 -60.97
C LEU A 378 -11.80 -60.87 -60.01
N LYS A 379 -10.71 -61.44 -60.54
CA LYS A 379 -9.65 -62.06 -59.75
C LYS A 379 -8.83 -61.07 -58.91
N GLU A 380 -8.62 -59.85 -59.41
CA GLU A 380 -7.79 -58.84 -58.73
C GLU A 380 -8.57 -58.00 -57.70
N ASN A 381 -9.89 -57.82 -57.88
CA ASN A 381 -10.79 -57.18 -56.89
C ASN A 381 -10.31 -55.81 -56.36
N THR A 382 -9.61 -55.05 -57.21
CA THR A 382 -9.25 -53.65 -56.99
C THR A 382 -10.37 -52.72 -57.47
N SER A 383 -10.39 -51.47 -57.00
CA SER A 383 -11.40 -50.49 -57.43
C SER A 383 -11.36 -50.26 -58.94
N LEU A 384 -10.16 -50.14 -59.51
CA LEU A 384 -9.99 -50.03 -60.96
C LEU A 384 -10.50 -51.26 -61.71
N SER A 385 -10.16 -52.48 -61.27
CA SER A 385 -10.63 -53.69 -61.95
C SER A 385 -12.15 -53.84 -61.93
N MET A 386 -12.83 -53.40 -60.86
CA MET A 386 -14.30 -53.44 -60.80
C MET A 386 -14.95 -52.47 -61.79
N VAL A 387 -14.34 -51.29 -61.99
CA VAL A 387 -14.79 -50.34 -63.02
C VAL A 387 -14.54 -50.92 -64.41
N LEU A 388 -13.36 -51.49 -64.67
CA LEU A 388 -13.03 -52.10 -65.96
C LEU A 388 -13.92 -53.29 -66.31
N PHE A 389 -14.26 -54.13 -65.33
CA PHE A 389 -15.20 -55.22 -65.49
C PHE A 389 -16.57 -54.73 -65.98
N ALA A 390 -17.10 -53.66 -65.38
CA ALA A 390 -18.39 -53.09 -65.77
C ALA A 390 -18.37 -52.56 -67.22
N VAL A 391 -17.26 -51.92 -67.63
CA VAL A 391 -17.08 -51.43 -69.00
C VAL A 391 -17.02 -52.57 -69.99
N VAL A 392 -16.17 -53.59 -69.76
CA VAL A 392 -16.00 -54.73 -70.69
C VAL A 392 -17.28 -55.53 -70.85
N ASN A 393 -18.04 -55.74 -69.78
CA ASN A 393 -19.29 -56.49 -69.83
C ASN A 393 -20.36 -55.82 -70.70
N LYS A 394 -20.31 -54.47 -70.82
CA LYS A 394 -21.23 -53.67 -71.62
C LYS A 394 -20.66 -53.16 -72.94
N ALA A 395 -19.35 -53.37 -73.17
CA ALA A 395 -18.66 -52.98 -74.40
C ALA A 395 -19.19 -53.70 -75.65
N ARG A 396 -19.80 -54.88 -75.51
CA ARG A 396 -20.39 -55.66 -76.63
C ARG A 396 -21.69 -55.06 -77.17
N GLU A 397 -22.39 -54.21 -76.42
CA GLU A 397 -23.71 -53.68 -76.80
C GLU A 397 -23.58 -52.42 -77.68
N ASN A 398 -23.02 -51.34 -77.13
CA ASN A 398 -22.79 -50.08 -77.82
C ASN A 398 -21.86 -49.16 -76.98
N ARG A 399 -21.23 -48.16 -77.61
CA ARG A 399 -20.38 -47.17 -76.91
C ARG A 399 -21.13 -46.45 -75.79
N GLU A 400 -22.37 -46.03 -76.06
CA GLU A 400 -23.19 -45.33 -75.07
C GLU A 400 -23.51 -46.22 -73.84
N ALA A 401 -23.68 -47.53 -74.05
CA ALA A 401 -23.90 -48.48 -72.95
C ALA A 401 -22.63 -48.65 -72.09
N ALA A 402 -21.46 -48.71 -72.72
CA ALA A 402 -20.17 -48.78 -72.03
C ALA A 402 -19.83 -47.49 -71.26
N GLU A 403 -20.15 -46.31 -71.82
CA GLU A 403 -20.02 -45.01 -71.16
C GLU A 403 -20.93 -44.90 -69.93
N LYS A 404 -22.19 -45.31 -70.04
CA LYS A 404 -23.11 -45.34 -68.89
C LYS A 404 -22.64 -46.31 -67.82
N ALA A 405 -22.21 -47.52 -68.19
CA ALA A 405 -21.67 -48.51 -67.26
C ALA A 405 -20.39 -48.00 -66.55
N LEU A 406 -19.53 -47.27 -67.26
CA LEU A 406 -18.37 -46.62 -66.70
C LEU A 406 -18.76 -45.62 -65.60
N GLN A 407 -19.66 -44.69 -65.93
CA GLN A 407 -20.12 -43.67 -64.99
C GLN A 407 -20.79 -44.29 -63.76
N GLU A 408 -21.65 -45.30 -63.96
CA GLU A 408 -22.31 -46.02 -62.88
C GLU A 408 -21.30 -46.72 -61.97
N ALA A 409 -20.28 -47.38 -62.55
CA ALA A 409 -19.26 -48.08 -61.78
C ALA A 409 -18.36 -47.12 -61.00
N LEU A 410 -17.97 -45.98 -61.58
CA LEU A 410 -17.23 -44.93 -60.89
C LEU A 410 -18.01 -44.37 -59.69
N LEU A 411 -19.29 -44.04 -59.89
CA LEU A 411 -20.20 -43.57 -58.84
C LEU A 411 -20.41 -44.63 -57.74
N ARG A 412 -20.34 -45.91 -58.08
CA ARG A 412 -20.48 -47.01 -57.12
C ARG A 412 -19.20 -47.28 -56.32
N GLU A 413 -18.02 -47.06 -56.91
CA GLU A 413 -16.72 -47.32 -56.26
C GLU A 413 -16.26 -46.13 -55.40
N GLN A 414 -16.53 -44.89 -55.80
CA GLN A 414 -16.08 -43.69 -55.08
C GLN A 414 -16.49 -43.68 -53.58
N PRO A 415 -17.77 -43.91 -53.21
CA PRO A 415 -18.18 -43.94 -51.80
C PRO A 415 -17.52 -45.06 -50.98
N LYS A 416 -17.06 -46.15 -51.64
CA LYS A 416 -16.36 -47.25 -50.95
C LYS A 416 -14.95 -46.84 -50.54
N LEU A 417 -14.31 -45.96 -51.31
CA LEU A 417 -13.00 -45.37 -51.00
C LEU A 417 -13.13 -44.32 -49.89
N ASP A 418 -14.15 -43.46 -49.94
CA ASP A 418 -14.40 -42.39 -48.96
C ASP A 418 -14.94 -42.89 -47.60
N ARG A 419 -15.37 -44.16 -47.54
CA ARG A 419 -16.00 -44.73 -46.34
C ARG A 419 -15.13 -44.53 -45.09
N ARG A 420 -15.75 -44.03 -44.01
CA ARG A 420 -15.13 -43.73 -42.70
C ARG A 420 -14.15 -42.56 -42.67
N MET A 421 -13.87 -41.87 -43.79
CA MET A 421 -13.07 -40.63 -43.76
C MET A 421 -13.76 -39.52 -42.97
N GLY A 422 -15.07 -39.32 -43.16
CA GLY A 422 -15.84 -38.34 -42.38
C GLY A 422 -15.81 -38.62 -40.87
N LEU A 423 -15.79 -39.90 -40.47
CA LEU A 423 -15.65 -40.28 -39.06
C LEU A 423 -14.25 -39.94 -38.52
N LEU A 424 -13.20 -40.19 -39.30
CA LEU A 424 -11.83 -39.84 -38.93
C LEU A 424 -11.65 -38.32 -38.79
N ALA A 425 -12.22 -37.54 -39.72
CA ALA A 425 -12.27 -36.08 -39.62
C ALA A 425 -13.00 -35.62 -38.36
N ALA A 426 -14.16 -36.21 -38.06
CA ALA A 426 -14.92 -35.91 -36.85
C ALA A 426 -14.14 -36.23 -35.57
N MET A 427 -13.37 -37.33 -35.52
CA MET A 427 -12.53 -37.64 -34.36
C MET A 427 -11.41 -36.60 -34.17
N GLY A 428 -10.83 -36.10 -35.27
CA GLY A 428 -9.84 -35.03 -35.25
C GLY A 428 -10.40 -33.70 -34.73
N THR A 429 -11.68 -33.40 -34.96
CA THR A 429 -12.34 -32.18 -34.44
C THR A 429 -12.92 -32.35 -33.05
N ILE A 430 -13.38 -33.54 -32.67
CA ILE A 430 -13.94 -33.84 -31.35
C ILE A 430 -12.84 -33.89 -30.28
N ALA A 431 -11.64 -34.38 -30.59
CA ALA A 431 -10.56 -34.50 -29.60
C ALA A 431 -10.16 -33.17 -28.92
N PRO A 432 -9.95 -32.05 -29.65
CA PRO A 432 -9.69 -30.74 -29.02
C PRO A 432 -10.89 -30.20 -28.25
N LEU A 433 -12.12 -30.45 -28.72
CA LEU A 433 -13.35 -30.04 -28.03
C LEU A 433 -13.52 -30.77 -26.70
N LEU A 434 -13.17 -32.06 -26.64
CA LEU A 434 -13.12 -32.83 -25.39
C LEU A 434 -12.02 -32.32 -24.45
N GLY A 435 -10.86 -31.93 -24.99
CA GLY A 435 -9.81 -31.27 -24.21
C GLY A 435 -10.29 -29.96 -23.58
N LEU A 436 -10.93 -29.10 -24.37
CA LEU A 436 -11.53 -27.86 -23.89
C LEU A 436 -12.59 -28.11 -22.81
N LEU A 437 -13.46 -29.10 -23.00
CA LEU A 437 -14.42 -29.53 -21.97
C LEU A 437 -13.70 -29.92 -20.68
N GLY A 438 -12.57 -30.63 -20.80
CA GLY A 438 -11.67 -30.96 -19.69
C GLY A 438 -11.24 -29.72 -18.91
N THR A 439 -10.73 -28.69 -19.59
CA THR A 439 -10.32 -27.45 -18.91
C THR A 439 -11.47 -26.77 -18.18
N VAL A 440 -12.66 -26.70 -18.79
CA VAL A 440 -13.83 -26.10 -18.16
C VAL A 440 -14.24 -26.88 -16.92
N THR A 441 -14.27 -28.22 -17.00
CA THR A 441 -14.57 -29.06 -15.83
C THR A 441 -13.54 -28.91 -14.72
N GLY A 442 -12.25 -28.83 -15.06
CA GLY A 442 -11.15 -28.65 -14.11
C GLY A 442 -11.21 -27.31 -13.38
N ILE A 443 -11.51 -26.23 -14.11
CA ILE A 443 -11.69 -24.89 -13.53
C ILE A 443 -12.91 -24.85 -12.61
N ILE A 444 -14.02 -25.51 -12.97
CA ILE A 444 -15.21 -25.61 -12.09
C ILE A 444 -14.87 -26.34 -10.79
N THR A 445 -14.16 -27.47 -10.87
CA THR A 445 -13.73 -28.19 -9.66
C THR A 445 -12.76 -27.37 -8.80
N LEU A 446 -11.86 -26.60 -9.42
CA LEU A 446 -10.97 -25.69 -8.70
C LEU A 446 -11.77 -24.62 -7.95
N PHE A 447 -12.77 -24.00 -8.59
CA PHE A 447 -13.62 -23.01 -7.93
C PHE A 447 -14.37 -23.59 -6.74
N ASN A 448 -14.89 -24.81 -6.83
CA ASN A 448 -15.55 -25.47 -5.69
C ASN A 448 -14.59 -25.66 -4.51
N VAL A 449 -13.35 -26.09 -4.76
CA VAL A 449 -12.33 -26.23 -3.70
C VAL A 449 -11.99 -24.89 -3.07
N ILE A 450 -11.88 -23.82 -3.86
CA ILE A 450 -11.63 -22.46 -3.36
C ILE A 450 -12.78 -21.98 -2.47
N THR A 451 -14.03 -22.30 -2.81
CA THR A 451 -15.19 -21.91 -1.98
C THR A 451 -15.25 -22.67 -0.65
N GLU A 452 -14.74 -23.90 -0.59
CA GLU A 452 -14.73 -24.71 0.64
C GLU A 452 -13.54 -24.40 1.56
N VAL A 453 -12.35 -24.16 0.98
CA VAL A 453 -11.08 -24.07 1.73
C VAL A 453 -10.55 -22.63 1.84
N GLY A 454 -11.04 -21.70 1.02
CA GLY A 454 -10.61 -20.30 0.98
C GLY A 454 -9.45 -20.02 0.01
N THR A 455 -9.21 -18.75 -0.34
CA THR A 455 -8.29 -18.30 -1.40
C THR A 455 -6.82 -18.12 -0.97
N ASN A 456 -6.41 -18.65 0.18
CA ASN A 456 -5.17 -18.21 0.83
C ASN A 456 -3.87 -18.79 0.24
N ASP A 457 -3.93 -19.78 -0.66
CA ASP A 457 -2.73 -20.34 -1.30
C ASP A 457 -2.77 -20.23 -2.84
N ALA A 458 -2.05 -19.25 -3.38
CA ALA A 458 -1.87 -19.06 -4.82
C ALA A 458 -1.27 -20.29 -5.53
N ARG A 459 -0.60 -21.20 -4.80
CA ARG A 459 -0.05 -22.44 -5.38
C ARG A 459 -1.11 -23.49 -5.65
N VAL A 460 -2.13 -23.59 -4.80
CA VAL A 460 -3.27 -24.49 -5.03
C VAL A 460 -4.02 -24.04 -6.28
N LEU A 461 -4.19 -22.72 -6.44
CA LEU A 461 -4.78 -22.13 -7.62
C LEU A 461 -3.97 -22.42 -8.90
N ALA A 462 -2.66 -22.16 -8.85
CA ALA A 462 -1.77 -22.44 -9.98
C ALA A 462 -1.71 -23.94 -10.34
N GLY A 463 -1.72 -24.82 -9.32
CA GLY A 463 -1.75 -26.28 -9.50
C GLY A 463 -3.02 -26.75 -10.19
N GLY A 464 -4.20 -26.31 -9.74
CA GLY A 464 -5.48 -26.69 -10.35
C GLY A 464 -5.66 -26.16 -11.77
N ILE A 465 -5.18 -24.95 -12.07
CA ILE A 465 -5.17 -24.43 -13.44
C ILE A 465 -4.23 -25.25 -14.32
N SER A 466 -3.03 -25.57 -13.83
CA SER A 466 -2.08 -26.40 -14.56
C SER A 466 -2.64 -27.79 -14.85
N GLU A 467 -3.35 -28.39 -13.90
CA GLU A 467 -4.00 -29.69 -14.06
C GLU A 467 -5.08 -29.64 -15.14
N ALA A 468 -5.92 -28.61 -15.13
CA ALA A 468 -6.96 -28.41 -16.13
C ALA A 468 -6.36 -28.33 -17.56
N LEU A 469 -5.25 -27.60 -17.73
CA LEU A 469 -4.60 -27.40 -19.04
C LEU A 469 -4.03 -28.69 -19.66
N VAL A 470 -3.66 -29.69 -18.85
CA VAL A 470 -3.15 -30.99 -19.32
C VAL A 470 -4.15 -31.69 -20.26
N THR A 471 -5.45 -31.56 -19.98
CA THR A 471 -6.50 -32.19 -20.78
C THR A 471 -6.60 -31.59 -22.20
N THR A 472 -6.45 -30.27 -22.32
CA THR A 472 -6.43 -29.57 -23.61
C THR A 472 -5.18 -29.90 -24.41
N GLU A 473 -4.02 -29.89 -23.75
CA GLU A 473 -2.76 -30.30 -24.38
C GLU A 473 -2.87 -31.72 -24.96
N THR A 474 -3.42 -32.66 -24.18
CA THR A 474 -3.64 -34.04 -24.63
C THR A 474 -4.60 -34.10 -25.83
N GLY A 475 -5.69 -33.32 -25.80
CA GLY A 475 -6.62 -33.18 -26.93
C GLY A 475 -5.93 -32.77 -28.23
N LEU A 476 -5.02 -31.81 -28.16
CA LEU A 476 -4.23 -31.36 -29.30
C LEU A 476 -3.20 -32.39 -29.75
N ILE A 477 -2.51 -33.04 -28.81
CA ILE A 477 -1.55 -34.12 -29.11
C ILE A 477 -2.20 -35.26 -29.89
N ILE A 478 -3.48 -35.55 -29.63
CA ILE A 478 -4.23 -36.58 -30.37
C ILE A 478 -4.77 -36.05 -31.69
N ALA A 479 -5.32 -34.84 -31.70
CA ALA A 479 -5.96 -34.26 -32.88
C ALA A 479 -4.98 -34.01 -34.03
N ILE A 480 -3.79 -33.50 -33.74
CA ILE A 480 -2.81 -33.11 -34.76
C ILE A 480 -2.39 -34.32 -35.61
N PRO A 481 -1.92 -35.46 -35.05
CA PRO A 481 -1.60 -36.63 -35.84
C PRO A 481 -2.81 -37.20 -36.60
N VAL A 482 -4.00 -37.19 -35.99
CA VAL A 482 -5.23 -37.70 -36.63
C VAL A 482 -5.59 -36.88 -37.86
N MET A 483 -5.50 -35.54 -37.78
CA MET A 483 -5.76 -34.67 -38.92
C MET A 483 -4.70 -34.81 -40.02
N ILE A 484 -3.42 -34.97 -39.66
CA ILE A 484 -2.37 -35.25 -40.65
C ILE A 484 -2.65 -36.57 -41.36
N LEU A 485 -2.98 -37.63 -40.63
CA LEU A 485 -3.33 -38.93 -41.20
C LEU A 485 -4.57 -38.86 -42.09
N HIS A 486 -5.60 -38.13 -41.67
CA HIS A 486 -6.77 -37.87 -42.49
C HIS A 486 -6.40 -37.18 -43.81
N GLY A 487 -5.55 -36.14 -43.76
CA GLY A 487 -5.05 -35.46 -44.96
C GLY A 487 -4.31 -36.38 -45.92
N LEU A 488 -3.35 -37.17 -45.42
CA LEU A 488 -2.58 -38.12 -46.23
C LEU A 488 -3.46 -39.21 -46.86
N LEU A 489 -4.46 -39.71 -46.12
CA LEU A 489 -5.41 -40.70 -46.62
C LEU A 489 -6.36 -40.10 -47.66
N SER A 490 -6.78 -38.84 -47.47
CA SER A 490 -7.64 -38.11 -48.41
C SER A 490 -6.92 -37.87 -49.74
N GLU A 491 -5.66 -37.41 -49.70
CA GLU A 491 -4.83 -37.25 -50.88
C GLU A 491 -4.62 -38.58 -51.62
N LYS A 492 -4.47 -39.68 -50.86
CA LYS A 492 -4.34 -41.02 -51.44
C LYS A 492 -5.64 -41.49 -52.11
N ILE A 493 -6.80 -41.19 -51.53
CA ILE A 493 -8.11 -41.49 -52.15
C ILE A 493 -8.27 -40.70 -53.45
N GLU A 494 -7.93 -39.41 -53.44
CA GLU A 494 -8.01 -38.55 -54.63
C GLU A 494 -7.11 -39.06 -55.75
N LYS A 495 -5.85 -39.42 -55.43
CA LYS A 495 -4.92 -40.04 -56.39
C LYS A 495 -5.49 -41.32 -57.01
N VAL A 496 -5.99 -42.24 -56.19
CA VAL A 496 -6.59 -43.50 -56.66
C VAL A 496 -7.81 -43.25 -57.54
N THR A 497 -8.67 -42.29 -57.16
CA THR A 497 -9.89 -41.95 -57.90
C THR A 497 -9.56 -41.29 -59.24
N SER A 498 -8.59 -40.38 -59.27
CA SER A 498 -8.10 -39.72 -60.48
C SER A 498 -7.45 -40.72 -61.44
N GLU A 499 -6.57 -41.58 -60.94
CA GLU A 499 -5.96 -42.65 -61.75
C GLU A 499 -7.02 -43.61 -62.29
N MET A 500 -8.03 -43.95 -61.49
CA MET A 500 -9.15 -44.78 -61.90
C MET A 500 -9.89 -44.15 -63.08
N TYR A 501 -10.25 -42.86 -62.98
CA TYR A 501 -10.96 -42.10 -64.00
C TYR A 501 -10.17 -41.98 -65.32
N VAL A 502 -8.88 -41.63 -65.24
CA VAL A 502 -8.00 -41.47 -66.41
C VAL A 502 -7.81 -42.81 -67.13
N ARG A 503 -7.54 -43.89 -66.39
CA ARG A 503 -7.30 -45.21 -66.97
C ARG A 503 -8.55 -45.79 -67.61
N SER A 504 -9.69 -45.68 -66.95
CA SER A 504 -10.95 -46.20 -67.48
C SER A 504 -11.41 -45.46 -68.73
N THR A 505 -11.26 -44.13 -68.76
CA THR A 505 -11.62 -43.31 -69.93
C THR A 505 -10.67 -43.54 -71.10
N SER A 506 -9.36 -43.66 -70.83
CA SER A 506 -8.37 -43.99 -71.86
C SER A 506 -8.67 -45.34 -72.52
N LEU A 507 -9.07 -46.34 -71.73
CA LEU A 507 -9.43 -47.67 -72.24
C LEU A 507 -10.72 -47.65 -73.05
N LEU A 508 -11.73 -46.92 -72.59
CA LEU A 508 -12.97 -46.73 -73.35
C LEU A 508 -12.70 -46.12 -74.72
N ASN A 509 -11.87 -45.08 -74.80
CA ASN A 509 -11.50 -44.47 -76.07
C ASN A 509 -10.77 -45.46 -77.00
N GLN A 510 -9.79 -46.21 -76.48
CA GLN A 510 -9.06 -47.22 -77.25
C GLN A 510 -9.96 -48.33 -77.82
N LEU A 511 -11.03 -48.68 -77.11
CA LEU A 511 -11.94 -49.74 -77.52
C LEU A 511 -12.89 -49.33 -78.68
N PHE A 512 -13.20 -48.04 -78.80
CA PHE A 512 -14.14 -47.51 -79.81
C PHE A 512 -13.48 -46.56 -80.84
N GLU A 513 -12.15 -46.40 -80.81
CA GLU A 513 -11.38 -45.66 -81.84
C GLU A 513 -11.09 -46.50 -83.10
N LYS A 514 -11.27 -47.82 -83.02
CA LYS A 514 -11.26 -48.75 -84.16
C LYS A 514 -12.68 -48.99 -84.64
#